data_AF-A0AAD2F241-F1
#
_entry.id   AF-A0AAD2F241-F1
#
_cell.length_a   1.000
_cell.length_b   1.000
_cell.length_c   1.000
_cell.angle_alpha   90.00
_cell.angle_beta   90.00
_cell.angle_gamma   90.00
#
_symmetry.space_group_name_H-M   'P 1'
#
loop_
_entity.id
_entity.type
_entity.pdbx_description
1 polymer ?
#
loop_
_entity_poly.entity_id
_entity_poly.type
_entity_poly.pdbx_seq_one_letter_code
_entity_poly.pdbx_strand_id
1 'polypeptide(L)'
;MLEKLLTRKPMTAINDANHLSEGDELRLAEQAVQRLLDDMAAAKLKLDRSAADADRCVADPGKVLPQELHSALLARSEALAAYDTAATRYQSALGELEKRCTEITERRVQEDAKARKEAYEKALSDYRVQCMALIKPALEVRRLGRVAGVFLPYSAPGDLLFDHDSDITVAGYPVPVWVQGSI
;
A
#
# COMPACT_ATOMS: atom_id res chain seq x y z
N MET A 1 -59.82 15.18 18.87
CA MET A 1 -58.82 14.51 19.73
C MET A 1 -57.86 13.79 18.78
N LEU A 2 -56.76 14.41 18.32
CA LEU A 2 -55.48 14.57 19.03
C LEU A 2 -55.00 13.25 19.65
N GLU A 3 -54.07 12.57 18.96
CA GLU A 3 -52.72 12.15 19.42
C GLU A 3 -52.22 10.99 18.54
N LYS A 4 -51.26 11.27 17.64
CA LYS A 4 -49.81 11.08 17.85
C LYS A 4 -49.44 9.61 17.95
N LEU A 5 -48.75 9.09 16.94
CA LEU A 5 -47.44 8.44 17.10
C LEU A 5 -46.82 8.23 15.71
N LEU A 6 -46.18 9.30 15.27
CA LEU A 6 -45.11 9.27 14.27
C LEU A 6 -44.02 8.31 14.75
N THR A 7 -44.07 7.06 14.32
CA THR A 7 -42.89 6.18 14.33
C THR A 7 -41.97 6.63 13.20
N ARG A 8 -41.24 7.73 13.48
CA ARG A 8 -40.04 8.09 12.74
C ARG A 8 -39.09 6.89 12.82
N LYS A 9 -38.92 6.17 11.71
CA LYS A 9 -37.70 5.38 11.49
C LYS A 9 -36.52 6.32 11.73
N PRO A 10 -35.50 5.92 12.52
CA PRO A 10 -34.25 6.64 12.48
C PRO A 10 -33.72 6.47 11.06
N MET A 11 -33.77 7.55 10.26
CA MET A 11 -32.83 7.73 9.17
C MET A 11 -31.45 7.61 9.81
N THR A 12 -30.80 6.46 9.64
CA THR A 12 -29.36 6.38 9.70
C THR A 12 -28.86 7.46 8.75
N ALA A 13 -28.38 8.56 9.33
CA ALA A 13 -27.61 9.54 8.60
C ALA A 13 -26.47 8.76 7.96
N ILE A 14 -26.59 8.55 6.66
CA ILE A 14 -25.48 8.23 5.79
C ILE A 14 -24.58 9.46 5.88
N ASN A 15 -23.72 9.48 6.90
CA ASN A 15 -22.59 10.40 7.01
C ASN A 15 -21.53 9.94 5.99
N ASP A 16 -21.90 9.91 4.71
CA ASP A 16 -20.95 9.85 3.57
C ASP A 16 -20.50 11.29 3.26
N ALA A 17 -20.20 12.07 4.29
CA ALA A 17 -19.72 13.43 4.15
C ALA A 17 -18.19 13.38 4.07
N ASN A 18 -17.67 13.41 2.84
CA ASN A 18 -16.28 13.72 2.49
C ASN A 18 -15.20 12.70 2.90
N HIS A 19 -15.42 11.41 2.67
CA HIS A 19 -14.26 10.52 2.52
C HIS A 19 -13.66 10.74 1.13
N LEU A 20 -12.68 11.64 1.05
CA LEU A 20 -11.80 11.74 -0.10
C LEU A 20 -11.16 10.37 -0.33
N SER A 21 -11.00 9.98 -1.61
CA SER A 21 -10.23 8.77 -1.90
C SER A 21 -8.81 8.94 -1.34
N GLU A 22 -8.19 7.86 -0.89
CA GLU A 22 -6.79 7.85 -0.46
C GLU A 22 -5.86 8.51 -1.51
N GLY A 23 -6.17 8.34 -2.80
CA GLY A 23 -5.47 9.02 -3.89
C GLY A 23 -5.70 10.53 -3.95
N ASP A 24 -6.91 11.00 -3.62
CA ASP A 24 -7.21 12.43 -3.54
C ASP A 24 -6.54 13.08 -2.34
N GLU A 25 -6.49 12.39 -1.19
CA GLU A 25 -5.80 12.84 0.01
C GLU A 25 -4.28 12.96 -0.22
N LEU A 26 -3.67 11.97 -0.88
CA LEU A 26 -2.26 12.03 -1.27
C LEU A 26 -1.99 13.21 -2.22
N ARG A 27 -2.83 13.40 -3.24
CA ARG A 27 -2.67 14.50 -4.19
C ARG A 27 -2.79 15.87 -3.52
N LEU A 28 -3.69 16.02 -2.55
CA LEU A 28 -3.80 17.25 -1.75
C LEU A 28 -2.57 17.46 -0.87
N ALA A 29 -2.02 16.40 -0.28
CA ALA A 29 -0.80 16.47 0.52
C ALA A 29 0.42 16.85 -0.33
N GLU A 30 0.56 16.27 -1.53
CA GLU A 30 1.59 16.65 -2.51
C GLU A 30 1.48 18.12 -2.91
N GLN A 31 0.27 18.61 -3.20
CA GLN A 31 0.04 20.02 -3.50
C GLN A 31 0.40 20.94 -2.32
N ALA A 32 0.12 20.51 -1.08
CA ALA A 32 0.48 21.25 0.11
C ALA A 32 2.01 21.33 0.30
N VAL A 33 2.73 20.22 0.09
CA VAL A 33 4.20 20.19 0.12
C VAL A 33 4.79 21.07 -0.98
N GLN A 34 4.20 21.08 -2.18
CA GLN A 34 4.65 21.94 -3.28
C GLN A 34 4.50 23.42 -2.92
N ARG A 35 3.38 23.83 -2.30
CA ARG A 35 3.21 25.21 -1.83
C ARG A 35 4.26 25.59 -0.79
N LEU A 36 4.57 24.69 0.14
CA LEU A 36 5.63 24.91 1.14
C LEU A 36 7.03 25.01 0.51
N LEU A 37 7.30 24.27 -0.57
CA LEU A 37 8.52 24.40 -1.35
C LEU A 37 8.62 25.78 -2.00
N ASP A 38 7.53 26.25 -2.60
CA ASP A 38 7.45 27.58 -3.22
C ASP A 38 7.63 28.69 -2.16
N ASP A 39 7.01 28.55 -0.99
CA ASP A 39 7.18 29.46 0.15
C ASP A 39 8.64 29.49 0.65
N MET A 40 9.29 28.33 0.75
CA MET A 40 10.71 28.24 1.12
C MET A 40 11.61 28.91 0.08
N ALA A 41 11.34 28.71 -1.21
CA ALA A 41 12.08 29.35 -2.30
C ALA A 41 11.90 30.88 -2.27
N ALA A 42 10.68 31.36 -2.00
CA ALA A 42 10.41 32.79 -1.82
C ALA A 42 11.15 33.38 -0.60
N ALA A 43 11.16 32.67 0.52
CA ALA A 43 11.90 33.08 1.72
C ALA A 43 13.41 33.12 1.47
N LYS A 44 13.96 32.14 0.75
CA LYS A 44 15.37 32.11 0.35
C LYS A 44 15.74 33.31 -0.51
N LEU A 45 14.92 33.63 -1.51
CA LEU A 45 15.15 34.77 -2.38
C LEU A 45 15.10 36.11 -1.62
N LYS A 46 14.27 36.21 -0.57
CA LYS A 46 14.26 37.37 0.33
C LYS A 46 15.53 37.45 1.18
N LEU A 47 16.01 36.31 1.69
CA LEU A 47 17.27 36.22 2.44
C LEU A 47 18.47 36.62 1.58
N ASP A 48 18.55 36.13 0.34
CA ASP A 48 19.66 36.47 -0.57
C ASP A 48 19.69 37.97 -0.86
N ARG A 49 18.52 38.61 -1.02
CA ARG A 49 18.41 40.06 -1.20
C ARG A 49 18.85 40.84 0.05
N SER A 50 18.36 40.47 1.24
CA SER A 50 18.71 41.17 2.48
C SER A 50 20.18 40.95 2.87
N ALA A 51 20.75 39.79 2.53
CA ALA A 51 22.18 39.53 2.67
C ALA A 51 23.00 40.44 1.76
N ALA A 52 22.64 40.56 0.48
CA ALA A 52 23.33 41.46 -0.45
C ALA A 52 23.26 42.93 -0.03
N ASP A 53 22.11 43.40 0.47
CA ASP A 53 21.95 44.75 0.98
C ASP A 53 22.80 44.99 2.25
N ALA A 54 22.81 44.04 3.18
CA ALA A 54 23.66 44.11 4.37
C ALA A 54 25.16 44.12 4.02
N ASP A 55 25.58 43.24 3.11
CA ASP A 55 26.97 43.14 2.67
C ASP A 55 27.41 44.43 1.95
N ARG A 56 26.52 45.07 1.17
CA ARG A 56 26.76 46.40 0.59
C ARG A 56 26.99 47.46 1.66
N CYS A 57 26.16 47.50 2.71
CA CYS A 57 26.30 48.47 3.79
C CYS A 57 27.57 48.24 4.63
N VAL A 58 28.00 46.98 4.80
CA VAL A 58 29.23 46.60 5.51
C VAL A 58 30.48 46.92 4.70
N ALA A 59 30.42 46.84 3.37
CA ALA A 59 31.58 47.08 2.50
C ALA A 59 32.09 48.52 2.53
N ASP A 60 31.22 49.51 2.77
CA ASP A 60 31.61 50.93 2.83
C ASP A 60 30.86 51.70 3.94
N PRO A 61 31.18 51.41 5.21
CA PRO A 61 30.41 51.91 6.36
C PRO A 61 30.55 53.42 6.55
N GLY A 62 31.56 54.06 5.96
CA GLY A 62 31.74 55.51 6.00
C GLY A 62 30.80 56.28 5.07
N LYS A 63 30.15 55.60 4.11
CA LYS A 63 29.21 56.20 3.14
C LYS A 63 27.74 55.95 3.46
N VAL A 64 27.45 55.18 4.49
CA VAL A 64 26.11 54.73 4.87
C VAL A 64 25.78 55.25 6.27
N LEU A 65 24.53 55.65 6.50
CA LEU A 65 24.15 56.10 7.84
C LEU A 65 24.17 54.90 8.81
N PRO A 66 24.60 55.06 10.08
CA PRO A 66 24.60 53.97 11.05
C PRO A 66 23.24 53.29 11.23
N GLN A 67 22.15 54.05 11.07
CA GLN A 67 20.77 53.53 11.12
C GLN A 67 20.45 52.59 9.93
N GLU A 68 20.98 52.88 8.74
CA GLU A 68 20.79 52.05 7.54
C GLU A 68 21.59 50.76 7.62
N LEU A 69 22.80 50.80 8.18
CA LEU A 69 23.56 49.59 8.47
C LEU A 69 22.84 48.70 9.49
N HIS A 70 22.33 49.30 10.57
CA HIS A 70 21.59 48.56 11.59
C HIS A 70 20.31 47.92 11.03
N SER A 71 19.53 48.66 10.24
CA SER A 71 18.31 48.13 9.64
C SER A 71 18.58 47.02 8.62
N ALA A 72 19.66 47.12 7.83
CA ALA A 72 20.05 46.08 6.88
C ALA A 72 20.46 44.77 7.60
N LEU A 73 21.23 44.87 8.69
CA LEU A 73 21.60 43.71 9.50
C LEU A 73 20.39 43.06 10.19
N LEU A 74 19.47 43.87 10.72
CA LEU A 74 18.22 43.35 11.27
C LEU A 74 17.37 42.64 10.20
N ALA A 75 17.19 43.26 9.04
CA ALA A 75 16.44 42.67 7.93
C ALA A 75 17.04 41.34 7.44
N ARG A 76 18.38 41.21 7.44
CA ARG A 76 19.06 39.93 7.19
C ARG A 76 18.74 38.88 8.25
N SER A 77 18.78 39.26 9.53
CA SER A 77 18.48 38.33 10.63
C SER A 77 17.03 37.83 10.61
N GLU A 78 16.08 38.72 10.33
CA GLU A 78 14.65 38.38 10.21
C GLU A 78 14.39 37.50 9.00
N ALA A 79 15.04 37.77 7.86
CA ALA A 79 14.92 36.95 6.66
C ALA A 79 15.51 35.55 6.86
N LEU A 80 16.60 35.41 7.63
CA LEU A 80 17.19 34.13 7.98
C LEU A 80 16.22 33.30 8.84
N ALA A 81 15.66 33.89 9.91
CA ALA A 81 14.69 33.23 10.75
C ALA A 81 13.43 32.79 9.98
N ALA A 82 12.97 33.62 9.03
CA ALA A 82 11.86 33.28 8.16
C ALA A 82 12.19 32.09 7.22
N TYR A 83 13.40 32.07 6.65
CA TYR A 83 13.86 30.94 5.83
C TYR A 83 13.96 29.65 6.64
N ASP A 84 14.59 29.68 7.82
CA ASP A 84 14.73 28.51 8.68
C ASP A 84 13.36 27.94 9.09
N THR A 85 12.40 28.82 9.35
CA THR A 85 11.01 28.43 9.66
C THR A 85 10.34 27.77 8.46
N ALA A 86 10.47 28.35 7.26
CA ALA A 86 9.91 27.78 6.03
C ALA A 86 10.56 26.44 5.67
N ALA A 87 11.89 26.33 5.80
CA ALA A 87 12.65 25.11 5.56
C ALA A 87 12.24 23.98 6.52
N THR A 88 12.08 24.28 7.82
CA THR A 88 11.63 23.30 8.81
C THR A 88 10.22 22.80 8.51
N ARG A 89 9.30 23.70 8.13
CA ARG A 89 7.92 23.32 7.74
C ARG A 89 7.91 22.43 6.50
N TYR A 90 8.68 22.78 5.47
CA TYR A 90 8.82 21.98 4.26
C TYR A 90 9.39 20.58 4.57
N GLN A 91 10.49 20.49 5.33
CA GLN A 91 11.10 19.21 5.69
C GLN A 91 10.15 18.33 6.51
N SER A 92 9.43 18.91 7.48
CA SER A 92 8.43 18.18 8.26
C SER A 92 7.31 17.63 7.38
N ALA A 93 6.74 18.46 6.51
CA ALA A 93 5.65 18.05 5.63
C ALA A 93 6.09 17.00 4.60
N LEU A 94 7.31 17.11 4.07
CA LEU A 94 7.90 16.11 3.18
C LEU A 94 8.05 14.76 3.89
N GLY A 95 8.60 14.76 5.12
CA GLY A 95 8.74 13.54 5.90
C GLY A 95 7.41 12.90 6.28
N GLU A 96 6.36 13.69 6.51
CA GLU A 96 5.00 13.17 6.71
C GLU A 96 4.41 12.55 5.44
N LEU A 97 4.62 13.17 4.27
CA LEU A 97 4.17 12.64 3.00
C LEU A 97 4.86 11.31 2.67
N GLU A 98 6.19 11.24 2.83
CA GLU A 98 6.97 10.02 2.61
C GLU A 98 6.47 8.87 3.50
N LYS A 99 6.25 9.14 4.80
CA LYS A 99 5.69 8.15 5.73
C LYS A 99 4.34 7.62 5.27
N ARG A 100 3.43 8.50 4.86
CA ARG A 100 2.11 8.10 4.36
C ARG A 100 2.22 7.24 3.09
N CYS A 101 3.09 7.60 2.16
CA CYS A 101 3.35 6.80 0.97
C CYS A 101 3.85 5.40 1.33
N THR A 102 4.78 5.29 2.28
CA THR A 102 5.28 3.98 2.74
C THR A 102 4.19 3.16 3.41
N GLU A 103 3.39 3.74 4.30
CA GLU A 103 2.30 3.06 5.00
C GLU A 103 1.23 2.53 4.04
N ILE A 104 0.87 3.31 3.02
CA ILE A 104 -0.08 2.90 1.98
C ILE A 104 0.47 1.72 1.18
N THR A 105 1.74 1.80 0.78
CA THR A 105 2.37 0.76 -0.02
C THR A 105 2.47 -0.55 0.77
N GLU A 106 2.88 -0.48 2.04
CA GLU A 106 2.94 -1.62 2.94
C GLU A 106 1.56 -2.24 3.17
N ARG A 107 0.53 -1.42 3.39
CA ARG A 107 -0.84 -1.90 3.55
C ARG A 107 -1.32 -2.65 2.32
N ARG A 108 -1.10 -2.13 1.11
CA ARG A 108 -1.47 -2.80 -0.15
C ARG A 108 -0.74 -4.13 -0.31
N VAL A 109 0.55 -4.18 0.00
CA VAL A 109 1.33 -5.43 -0.04
C VAL A 109 0.77 -6.47 0.93
N GLN A 110 0.38 -6.06 2.14
CA GLN A 110 -0.24 -6.94 3.13
C GLN A 110 -1.63 -7.43 2.70
N GLU A 111 -2.47 -6.54 2.17
CA GLU A 111 -3.80 -6.88 1.64
C GLU A 111 -3.69 -7.87 0.47
N ASP A 112 -2.77 -7.63 -0.46
CA ASP A 112 -2.51 -8.54 -1.59
C ASP A 112 -1.98 -9.90 -1.13
N ALA A 113 -1.07 -9.92 -0.15
CA ALA A 113 -0.56 -11.16 0.42
C ALA A 113 -1.67 -11.97 1.12
N LYS A 114 -2.55 -11.28 1.85
CA LYS A 114 -3.72 -11.89 2.49
C LYS A 114 -4.69 -12.44 1.44
N ALA A 115 -5.00 -11.68 0.40
CA ALA A 115 -5.89 -12.11 -0.69
C ALA A 115 -5.33 -13.34 -1.43
N ARG A 116 -4.00 -13.39 -1.70
CA ARG A 116 -3.34 -14.56 -2.28
C ARG A 116 -3.44 -15.79 -1.38
N LYS A 117 -3.25 -15.61 -0.08
CA LYS A 117 -3.37 -16.70 0.91
C LYS A 117 -4.81 -17.24 0.95
N GLU A 118 -5.81 -16.37 1.02
CA GLU A 118 -7.22 -16.77 1.02
C GLU A 118 -7.60 -17.49 -0.29
N ALA A 119 -7.11 -17.01 -1.43
CA ALA A 119 -7.32 -17.67 -2.72
C ALA A 119 -6.69 -19.08 -2.75
N TYR A 120 -5.47 -19.23 -2.23
CA TYR A 120 -4.82 -20.53 -2.09
C TYR A 120 -5.57 -21.47 -1.15
N GLU A 121 -5.99 -21.00 0.02
CA GLU A 121 -6.73 -21.82 1.00
C GLU A 121 -8.07 -22.29 0.43
N LYS A 122 -8.77 -21.41 -0.32
CA LYS A 122 -9.98 -21.77 -1.05
C LYS A 122 -9.70 -22.83 -2.11
N ALA A 123 -8.68 -22.63 -2.95
CA ALA A 123 -8.31 -23.60 -3.98
C ALA A 123 -7.92 -24.96 -3.38
N LEU A 124 -7.19 -24.97 -2.25
CA LEU A 124 -6.82 -26.18 -1.53
C LEU A 124 -8.05 -26.90 -0.96
N SER A 125 -9.01 -26.14 -0.40
CA SER A 125 -10.28 -26.69 0.07
C SER A 125 -11.07 -27.33 -1.08
N ASP A 126 -11.21 -26.63 -2.20
CA ASP A 126 -11.92 -27.12 -3.38
C ASP A 126 -11.26 -28.39 -3.95
N TYR A 127 -9.93 -28.41 -4.02
CA TYR A 127 -9.14 -29.58 -4.39
C TYR A 127 -9.42 -30.78 -3.46
N ARG A 128 -9.41 -30.57 -2.14
CA ARG A 128 -9.69 -31.63 -1.17
C ARG A 128 -11.09 -32.21 -1.32
N VAL A 129 -12.09 -31.37 -1.56
CA VAL A 129 -13.47 -31.82 -1.82
C VAL A 129 -13.52 -32.72 -3.06
N GLN A 130 -12.82 -32.35 -4.14
CA GLN A 130 -12.74 -33.16 -5.35
C GLN A 130 -12.05 -34.50 -5.08
N CYS A 131 -10.92 -34.51 -4.37
CA CYS A 131 -10.23 -35.76 -3.99
C CYS A 131 -11.14 -36.67 -3.16
N MET A 132 -11.86 -36.12 -2.18
CA MET A 132 -12.79 -36.90 -1.36
C MET A 132 -13.94 -37.48 -2.20
N ALA A 133 -14.45 -36.75 -3.17
CA ALA A 133 -15.49 -37.22 -4.08
C ALA A 133 -15.02 -38.42 -4.94
N LEU A 134 -13.73 -38.53 -5.23
CA LEU A 134 -13.14 -39.63 -6.01
C LEU A 134 -12.97 -40.93 -5.20
N ILE A 135 -13.05 -40.90 -3.86
CA ILE A 135 -12.84 -42.08 -3.02
C ILE A 135 -13.82 -43.20 -3.36
N LYS A 136 -15.13 -42.90 -3.38
CA LYS A 136 -16.17 -43.92 -3.63
C LYS A 136 -16.08 -44.50 -5.05
N PRO A 137 -15.97 -43.70 -6.13
CA PRO A 137 -15.70 -44.21 -7.47
C PRO A 137 -14.43 -45.07 -7.55
N ALA A 138 -13.32 -44.63 -6.95
CA ALA A 138 -12.05 -45.37 -6.99
C ALA A 138 -12.17 -46.76 -6.33
N LEU A 139 -12.87 -46.84 -5.19
CA LEU A 139 -13.14 -48.12 -4.53
C LEU A 139 -14.00 -49.05 -5.40
N GLU A 140 -14.99 -48.50 -6.11
CA GLU A 140 -15.84 -49.28 -7.02
C GLU A 140 -15.07 -49.79 -8.24
N VAL A 141 -14.23 -48.96 -8.86
CA VAL A 141 -13.34 -49.41 -9.96
C VAL A 141 -12.42 -50.53 -9.49
N ARG A 142 -11.84 -50.43 -8.29
CA ARG A 142 -11.02 -51.53 -7.74
C ARG A 142 -11.82 -52.80 -7.51
N ARG A 143 -13.05 -52.68 -6.99
CA ARG A 143 -13.96 -53.83 -6.82
C ARG A 143 -14.22 -54.53 -8.15
N LEU A 144 -14.55 -53.76 -9.18
CA LEU A 144 -14.80 -54.27 -10.54
C LEU A 144 -13.53 -54.86 -11.18
N GLY A 145 -12.38 -54.20 -11.04
CA GLY A 145 -11.09 -54.69 -11.55
C GLY A 145 -10.70 -56.04 -10.95
N ARG A 146 -10.91 -56.22 -9.63
CA ARG A 146 -10.71 -57.52 -8.97
C ARG A 146 -11.62 -58.60 -9.54
N VAL A 147 -12.90 -58.29 -9.77
CA VAL A 147 -13.86 -59.23 -10.39
C VAL A 147 -13.45 -59.58 -11.82
N ALA A 148 -12.88 -58.63 -12.56
CA ALA A 148 -12.40 -58.83 -13.92
C ALA A 148 -11.03 -59.52 -14.02
N GLY A 149 -10.38 -59.85 -12.89
CA GLY A 149 -9.05 -60.46 -12.87
C GLY A 149 -7.91 -59.53 -13.25
N VAL A 150 -8.13 -58.21 -13.19
CA VAL A 150 -7.10 -57.20 -13.48
C VAL A 150 -6.15 -57.08 -12.29
N PHE A 151 -4.84 -57.15 -12.55
CA PHE A 151 -3.83 -56.88 -11.54
C PHE A 151 -3.85 -55.39 -11.18
N LEU A 152 -4.13 -55.08 -9.91
CA LEU A 152 -4.09 -53.73 -9.37
C LEU A 152 -2.82 -53.56 -8.53
N PRO A 153 -2.04 -52.49 -8.72
CA PRO A 153 -0.84 -52.24 -7.93
C PRO A 153 -1.16 -52.11 -6.44
N TYR A 154 -0.16 -52.39 -5.60
CA TYR A 154 -0.25 -52.30 -4.14
C TYR A 154 -0.54 -50.85 -3.72
N SER A 155 -1.44 -50.64 -2.76
CA SER A 155 -1.81 -49.30 -2.30
C SER A 155 -1.51 -49.10 -0.83
N ALA A 156 -0.92 -47.96 -0.47
CA ALA A 156 -0.82 -47.49 0.90
C ALA A 156 -2.09 -46.73 1.33
N PRO A 157 -2.34 -46.58 2.65
CA PRO A 157 -3.39 -45.69 3.15
C PRO A 157 -3.13 -44.25 2.67
N GLY A 158 -4.04 -43.69 1.87
CA GLY A 158 -3.90 -42.37 1.25
C GLY A 158 -3.82 -42.38 -0.27
N ASP A 159 -3.58 -43.55 -0.88
CA ASP A 159 -3.47 -43.65 -2.34
C ASP A 159 -4.84 -43.69 -3.01
N LEU A 160 -5.20 -42.56 -3.61
CA LEU A 160 -6.36 -42.44 -4.48
C LEU A 160 -6.16 -43.02 -5.89
N LEU A 161 -5.06 -43.77 -6.13
CA LEU A 161 -4.53 -44.30 -7.41
C LEU A 161 -3.32 -43.50 -7.93
N PHE A 162 -2.25 -43.38 -7.13
CA PHE A 162 -0.98 -42.85 -7.60
C PHE A 162 0.10 -43.92 -7.45
N ASP A 163 0.89 -44.13 -8.49
CA ASP A 163 2.10 -44.93 -8.41
C ASP A 163 3.20 -44.05 -7.81
N HIS A 164 3.82 -44.51 -6.73
CA HIS A 164 4.99 -43.88 -6.15
C HIS A 164 6.19 -44.37 -6.95
N ASP A 165 6.48 -43.67 -8.04
CA ASP A 165 7.81 -43.17 -8.41
C ASP A 165 7.79 -42.81 -9.91
N SER A 166 8.06 -41.53 -10.17
CA SER A 166 8.53 -40.96 -11.45
C SER A 166 7.56 -40.60 -12.60
N ASP A 167 6.28 -40.95 -12.62
CA ASP A 167 5.32 -40.35 -13.59
C ASP A 167 3.90 -40.28 -13.01
N ILE A 168 3.31 -39.08 -12.91
CA ILE A 168 1.91 -38.94 -12.44
C ILE A 168 1.00 -39.50 -13.53
N THR A 169 0.49 -40.70 -13.31
CA THR A 169 -0.49 -41.33 -14.18
C THR A 169 -1.86 -41.33 -13.52
N VAL A 170 -2.92 -41.04 -14.28
CA VAL A 170 -4.31 -41.20 -13.84
C VAL A 170 -4.93 -42.32 -14.67
N ALA A 171 -5.31 -43.40 -14.01
CA ALA A 171 -5.83 -44.62 -14.67
C ALA A 171 -4.88 -45.19 -15.75
N GLY A 172 -3.55 -45.11 -15.54
CA GLY A 172 -2.54 -45.61 -16.46
C GLY A 172 -2.20 -44.67 -17.63
N TYR A 173 -2.81 -43.48 -17.68
CA TYR A 173 -2.46 -42.44 -18.66
C TYR A 173 -1.58 -41.38 -18.01
N PRO A 174 -0.42 -41.01 -18.60
CA PRO A 174 0.41 -39.94 -18.08
C PRO A 174 -0.34 -38.60 -18.16
N VAL A 175 -0.28 -37.82 -17.08
CA VAL A 175 -0.86 -36.48 -17.05
C VAL A 175 0.19 -35.49 -17.58
N PRO A 176 -0.04 -34.82 -18.72
CA PRO A 176 0.99 -34.07 -19.43
C PRO A 176 1.44 -32.74 -18.78
N VAL A 177 0.98 -32.38 -17.58
CA VAL A 177 0.88 -30.96 -17.17
C VAL A 177 1.86 -30.53 -16.06
N TRP A 178 2.63 -31.43 -15.46
CA TRP A 178 3.43 -31.10 -14.25
C TRP A 178 4.89 -30.69 -14.49
N VAL A 179 5.28 -30.33 -15.71
CA VAL A 179 6.65 -29.81 -16.00
C VAL A 179 6.80 -28.31 -15.68
N GLN A 180 5.71 -27.58 -15.38
CA GLN A 180 5.78 -26.16 -15.01
C GLN A 180 5.78 -25.99 -13.48
N GLY A 181 6.94 -26.12 -12.85
CA GLY A 181 7.07 -25.93 -11.40
C GLY A 181 8.47 -25.59 -10.87
N SER A 182 9.41 -25.21 -11.73
CA SER A 182 10.72 -24.67 -11.30
C SER A 182 10.73 -23.16 -11.50
N ILE A 183 10.28 -22.42 -10.49
CA ILE A 183 10.65 -21.02 -10.24
C ILE A 183 10.96 -20.89 -8.75
#